data_AF-Q8EH00-F1
#
_entry.id   AF-Q8EH00-F1
#
_cell.length_a   1.000
_cell.length_b   1.000
_cell.length_c   1.000
_cell.angle_alpha   90.00
_cell.angle_beta   90.00
_cell.angle_gamma   90.00
#
_symmetry.space_group_name_H-M   'P 1'
#
loop_
_entity.id
_entity.type
_entity.pdbx_description
1 polymer ?
#
loop_
_entity_poly.entity_id
_entity_poly.type
_entity_poly.pdbx_seq_one_letter_code
_entity_poly.pdbx_strand_id
1 'polypeptide(L)'
;MTFVTAVSHQWLKAQLAYRLQLSLAACENIQDLCCGGTSLASVTNIMSAVIFIEGQPEWLVLDKAMNEQKLPDNIVLHCFFECCRVLFIRELSHQSLSQSEQLIFALAEVWRKKYMNTQEVDSVSESICSMIERLSKQLIMHRLQLRTNTRNMGG
;
A
#
# COMPACT_ATOMS: atom_id res chain seq x y z
N MET A 1 -0.98 20.40 -18.83
CA MET A 1 -0.93 20.59 -17.36
C MET A 1 -0.59 22.04 -17.07
N THR A 2 -1.43 22.76 -16.34
CA THR A 2 -1.11 24.12 -15.86
C THR A 2 -0.50 24.04 -14.46
N PHE A 3 0.34 25.00 -14.06
CA PHE A 3 0.98 25.03 -12.74
C PHE A 3 -0.01 24.80 -11.58
N VAL A 4 -1.18 25.43 -11.66
CA VAL A 4 -2.26 25.31 -10.67
C VAL A 4 -2.73 23.85 -10.54
N THR A 5 -2.97 23.15 -11.65
CA THR A 5 -3.38 21.74 -11.62
C THR A 5 -2.32 20.83 -11.01
N ALA A 6 -1.04 21.09 -11.29
CA ALA A 6 0.07 20.31 -10.72
C ALA A 6 0.15 20.50 -9.21
N VAL A 7 0.03 21.74 -8.71
CA VAL A 7 0.02 22.04 -7.28
C VAL A 7 -1.18 21.39 -6.59
N SER A 8 -2.38 21.47 -7.19
CA SER A 8 -3.58 20.82 -6.64
C SER A 8 -3.41 19.31 -6.54
N HIS A 9 -2.81 18.66 -7.55
CA HIS A 9 -2.55 17.21 -7.49
C HIS A 9 -1.52 16.84 -6.42
N GLN A 10 -0.45 17.62 -6.27
CA GLN A 10 0.53 17.38 -5.22
C GLN A 10 -0.06 17.60 -3.82
N TRP A 11 -0.96 18.56 -3.67
CA TRP A 11 -1.69 18.76 -2.42
C TRP A 11 -2.53 17.54 -2.03
N LEU A 12 -3.31 16.99 -2.98
CA LEU A 12 -4.11 15.80 -2.74
C LEU A 12 -3.25 14.57 -2.39
N LYS A 13 -2.10 14.41 -3.05
CA LYS A 13 -1.12 13.36 -2.71
C LYS A 13 -0.60 13.51 -1.28
N ALA A 14 -0.17 14.72 -0.91
CA ALA A 14 0.32 14.99 0.44
C ALA A 14 -0.77 14.75 1.50
N GLN A 15 -2.00 15.18 1.22
CA GLN A 15 -3.16 14.93 2.07
C GLN A 15 -3.40 13.43 2.28
N LEU A 16 -3.41 12.63 1.20
CA LEU A 16 -3.59 11.18 1.31
C LEU A 16 -2.47 10.55 2.15
N ALA A 17 -1.21 10.90 1.88
CA ALA A 17 -0.05 10.36 2.59
C ALA A 17 -0.13 10.65 4.11
N TYR A 18 -0.53 11.87 4.46
CA TYR A 18 -0.70 12.27 5.86
C TYR A 18 -1.84 11.52 6.55
N ARG A 19 -3.02 11.43 5.91
CA ARG A 19 -4.16 10.72 6.50
C ARG A 19 -3.92 9.21 6.61
N LEU A 20 -3.20 8.61 5.65
CA LEU A 20 -2.70 7.23 5.77
C LEU A 20 -1.78 7.10 6.97
N GLN A 21 -0.84 8.04 7.16
CA GLN A 21 0.07 8.03 8.31
C GLN A 21 -0.70 8.07 9.64
N LEU A 22 -1.71 8.94 9.77
CA LEU A 22 -2.57 9.00 10.96
C LEU A 22 -3.32 7.68 11.22
N SER A 23 -3.77 7.01 10.16
CA SER A 23 -4.53 5.77 10.24
C SER A 23 -3.65 4.59 10.65
N LEU A 24 -2.46 4.51 10.05
CA LEU A 24 -1.49 3.44 10.32
C LEU A 24 -0.77 3.62 11.66
N ALA A 25 -0.48 4.86 12.07
CA ALA A 25 0.14 5.13 13.36
C ALA A 25 -0.70 4.68 14.56
N ALA A 26 -2.03 4.58 14.37
CA ALA A 26 -2.95 4.09 15.38
C ALA A 26 -2.99 2.56 15.52
N CYS A 27 -2.22 1.82 14.73
CA CYS A 27 -2.13 0.38 14.80
C CYS A 27 -0.82 -0.04 15.48
N GLU A 28 -0.91 -0.62 16.68
CA GLU A 28 0.25 -0.97 17.51
C GLU A 28 1.27 -1.84 16.76
N ASN A 29 0.80 -2.90 16.10
CA ASN A 29 1.67 -3.85 15.36
C ASN A 29 2.37 -3.25 14.12
N ILE A 30 1.96 -2.06 13.66
CA ILE A 30 2.53 -1.45 12.44
C ILE A 30 3.79 -0.67 12.75
N GLN A 31 3.90 -0.10 13.96
CA GLN A 31 5.09 0.66 14.35
C GLN A 31 6.31 -0.26 14.47
N ASP A 32 6.12 -1.48 14.96
CA ASP A 32 7.18 -2.49 15.09
C ASP A 32 7.77 -2.93 13.73
N LEU A 33 6.99 -2.83 12.66
CA LEU A 33 7.44 -3.14 11.31
C LEU A 33 8.25 -2.00 10.67
N CYS A 34 8.13 -0.79 11.21
CA CYS A 34 8.87 0.39 10.76
C CYS A 34 10.21 0.50 11.51
N CYS A 35 11.11 -0.45 11.29
CA CYS A 35 12.46 -0.45 11.88
C CYS A 35 13.51 0.20 10.95
N GLY A 36 14.42 1.00 11.50
CA GLY A 36 15.60 1.52 10.78
C GLY A 36 15.31 2.71 9.83
N GLY A 37 15.89 2.70 8.63
CA GLY A 37 15.86 3.82 7.67
C GLY A 37 14.55 4.01 6.88
N THR A 38 13.57 3.13 7.06
CA THR A 38 12.25 3.27 6.43
C THR A 38 11.22 3.72 7.47
N SER A 39 10.83 5.00 7.38
CA SER A 39 9.81 5.57 8.26
C SER A 39 8.40 5.30 7.73
N LEU A 40 7.40 5.32 8.63
CA LEU A 40 5.99 5.26 8.23
C LEU A 40 5.63 6.37 7.23
N ALA A 41 6.20 7.57 7.40
CA ALA A 41 6.01 8.67 6.46
C ALA A 41 6.56 8.35 5.06
N SER A 42 7.72 7.69 4.96
CA SER A 42 8.27 7.27 3.67
C SER A 42 7.32 6.29 2.96
N VAL A 43 6.78 5.33 3.71
CA VAL A 43 5.84 4.34 3.19
C VAL A 43 4.54 4.99 2.71
N THR A 44 3.93 5.86 3.49
CA THR A 44 2.64 6.47 3.12
C THR A 44 2.78 7.47 1.97
N ASN A 45 3.94 8.13 1.85
CA ASN A 45 4.25 8.94 0.68
C ASN A 45 4.37 8.08 -0.59
N ILE A 46 5.02 6.92 -0.52
CA ILE A 46 5.08 5.98 -1.64
C ILE A 46 3.70 5.45 -1.99
N MET A 47 2.90 5.03 -0.99
CA MET A 47 1.53 4.57 -1.22
C MET A 47 0.71 5.63 -1.94
N SER A 48 0.76 6.88 -1.49
CA SER A 48 0.07 7.99 -2.13
C SER A 48 0.54 8.23 -3.57
N ALA A 49 1.85 8.18 -3.81
CA ALA A 49 2.41 8.31 -5.16
C ALA A 49 1.93 7.19 -6.09
N VAL A 50 1.85 5.94 -5.60
CA VAL A 50 1.35 4.79 -6.35
C VAL A 50 -0.14 4.91 -6.65
N ILE A 51 -0.95 5.31 -5.68
CA ILE A 51 -2.40 5.49 -5.85
C ILE A 51 -2.72 6.56 -6.89
N PHE A 52 -1.90 7.60 -6.97
CA PHE A 52 -2.07 8.68 -7.93
C PHE A 52 -1.24 8.50 -9.22
N ILE A 53 -0.75 7.28 -9.51
CA ILE A 53 0.13 7.04 -10.67
C ILE A 53 -0.56 7.33 -12.02
N GLU A 54 -1.87 7.07 -12.10
CA GLU A 54 -2.71 7.32 -13.28
C GLU A 54 -3.51 8.64 -13.18
N GLY A 55 -3.30 9.43 -12.11
CA GLY A 55 -4.10 10.62 -11.81
C GLY A 55 -4.90 10.49 -10.53
N GLN A 56 -5.90 11.34 -10.31
CA GLN A 56 -6.76 11.26 -9.13
C GLN A 56 -7.73 10.08 -9.26
N PRO A 57 -7.75 9.11 -8.32
CA PRO A 57 -8.69 8.00 -8.38
C PRO A 57 -10.12 8.45 -8.06
N GLU A 58 -11.08 7.98 -8.85
CA GLU A 58 -12.51 8.34 -8.71
C GLU A 58 -13.13 7.83 -7.40
N TRP A 59 -12.67 6.67 -6.91
CA TRP A 59 -13.15 6.07 -5.66
C TRP A 59 -12.66 6.81 -4.40
N LEU A 60 -11.67 7.70 -4.55
CA LEU A 60 -11.02 8.37 -3.44
C LEU A 60 -11.48 9.83 -3.35
N VAL A 61 -12.36 10.09 -2.40
CA VAL A 61 -12.81 11.45 -2.08
C VAL A 61 -11.96 12.02 -0.95
N LEU A 62 -11.13 13.00 -1.28
CA LEU A 62 -10.34 13.77 -0.32
C LEU A 62 -10.91 15.18 -0.23
N ASP A 63 -11.69 15.44 0.83
CA ASP A 63 -12.19 16.78 1.10
C ASP A 63 -11.16 17.60 1.90
N LYS A 64 -11.03 18.89 1.60
CA LYS A 64 -10.14 19.83 2.29
C LYS A 64 -10.46 19.94 3.78
N ALA A 65 -11.72 19.73 4.17
CA ALA A 65 -12.15 19.78 5.56
C ALA A 65 -11.65 18.58 6.41
N MET A 66 -11.24 17.47 5.78
CA MET A 66 -10.85 16.24 6.47
C MET A 66 -9.34 16.00 6.50
N ASN A 67 -8.53 17.06 6.30
CA ASN A 67 -7.06 16.96 6.23
C ASN A 67 -6.42 16.28 7.45
N GLU A 68 -6.96 16.51 8.65
CA GLU A 68 -6.38 16.03 9.91
C GLU A 68 -7.09 14.78 10.46
N GLN A 69 -7.96 14.17 9.66
CA GLN A 69 -8.73 13.01 10.09
C GLN A 69 -8.15 11.73 9.50
N LYS A 70 -8.22 10.64 10.29
CA LYS A 70 -7.92 9.30 9.80
C LYS A 70 -8.79 8.95 8.59
N LEU A 71 -8.28 8.06 7.75
CA LEU A 71 -9.09 7.47 6.69
C LEU A 71 -9.97 6.37 7.31
N PRO A 72 -11.18 6.19 6.77
CA PRO A 72 -11.98 5.00 7.08
C PRO A 72 -11.19 3.72 6.77
N ASP A 73 -11.33 2.70 7.61
CA ASP A 73 -10.50 1.49 7.53
C ASP A 73 -10.65 0.74 6.18
N ASN A 74 -11.84 0.77 5.58
CA ASN A 74 -12.10 0.21 4.25
C ASN A 74 -11.34 0.96 3.14
N ILE A 75 -11.19 2.28 3.27
CA ILE A 75 -10.42 3.10 2.33
C ILE A 75 -8.92 2.80 2.47
N VAL A 76 -8.42 2.63 3.70
CA VAL A 76 -7.03 2.22 3.94
C VAL A 76 -6.76 0.84 3.34
N LEU A 77 -7.69 -0.10 3.52
CA LEU A 77 -7.61 -1.43 2.93
C LEU A 77 -7.56 -1.37 1.39
N HIS A 78 -8.41 -0.55 0.77
CA HIS A 78 -8.41 -0.37 -0.68
C HIS A 78 -7.09 0.28 -1.19
N CYS A 79 -6.55 1.24 -0.44
CA CYS A 79 -5.23 1.83 -0.72
C CYS A 79 -4.13 0.76 -0.72
N PHE A 80 -4.12 -0.16 0.25
CA PHE A 80 -3.16 -1.26 0.28
C PHE A 80 -3.31 -2.18 -0.92
N PHE A 81 -4.54 -2.55 -1.28
CA PHE A 81 -4.80 -3.39 -2.44
C PHE A 81 -4.26 -2.78 -3.73
N GLU A 82 -4.55 -1.51 -3.99
CA GLU A 82 -4.05 -0.79 -5.16
C GLU A 82 -2.53 -0.75 -5.20
N CYS A 83 -1.88 -0.46 -4.06
CA CYS A 83 -0.43 -0.48 -3.97
C CYS A 83 0.14 -1.89 -4.23
N CYS A 84 -0.39 -2.92 -3.58
CA CYS A 84 0.04 -4.30 -3.79
C CYS A 84 -0.12 -4.74 -5.24
N ARG A 85 -1.22 -4.37 -5.91
CA ARG A 85 -1.47 -4.69 -7.32
C ARG A 85 -0.41 -4.08 -8.23
N VAL A 86 -0.17 -2.77 -8.11
CA VAL A 86 0.81 -2.05 -8.95
C VAL A 86 2.23 -2.56 -8.69
N LEU A 87 2.62 -2.69 -7.42
CA LEU A 87 3.97 -3.16 -7.05
C LEU A 87 4.21 -4.61 -7.47
N PHE A 88 3.18 -5.47 -7.43
CA PHE A 88 3.29 -6.84 -7.92
C PHE A 88 3.60 -6.89 -9.42
N ILE A 89 2.87 -6.11 -10.23
CA ILE A 89 3.13 -6.00 -11.68
C ILE A 89 4.57 -5.50 -11.94
N ARG A 90 5.03 -4.56 -11.13
CA ARG A 90 6.38 -4.01 -11.26
C ARG A 90 7.47 -5.04 -10.97
N GLU A 91 7.31 -5.85 -9.91
CA GLU A 91 8.25 -6.94 -9.61
C GLU A 91 8.26 -8.00 -10.73
N LEU A 92 7.09 -8.35 -11.29
CA LEU A 92 7.00 -9.26 -12.44
C LEU A 92 7.72 -8.72 -13.68
N SER A 93 7.82 -7.39 -13.81
CA SER A 93 8.56 -6.72 -14.88
C SER A 93 10.08 -6.64 -14.60
N HIS A 94 10.59 -7.51 -13.71
CA HIS A 94 11.99 -7.60 -13.28
C HIS A 94 12.58 -6.34 -12.64
N GLN A 95 11.73 -5.43 -12.16
CA GLN A 95 12.17 -4.27 -11.39
C GLN A 95 12.00 -4.58 -9.90
N SER A 96 13.13 -4.78 -9.22
CA SER A 96 13.15 -5.11 -7.79
C SER A 96 12.44 -4.05 -6.96
N LEU A 97 11.56 -4.47 -6.06
CA LEU A 97 10.96 -3.59 -5.06
C LEU A 97 11.99 -3.07 -4.05
N SER A 98 11.95 -1.78 -3.76
CA SER A 98 12.71 -1.16 -2.67
C SER A 98 12.24 -1.67 -1.31
N GLN A 99 13.03 -1.42 -0.25
CA GLN A 99 12.68 -1.83 1.11
C GLN A 99 11.32 -1.29 1.54
N SER A 100 11.02 -0.02 1.25
CA SER A 100 9.75 0.61 1.62
C SER A 100 8.56 0.00 0.88
N GLU A 101 8.73 -0.43 -0.36
CA GLU A 101 7.68 -1.08 -1.13
C GLU A 101 7.45 -2.53 -0.72
N GLN A 102 8.51 -3.23 -0.30
CA GLN A 102 8.37 -4.53 0.35
C GLN A 102 7.62 -4.41 1.68
N LEU A 103 7.89 -3.33 2.43
CA LEU A 103 7.18 -3.04 3.68
C LEU A 103 5.69 -2.79 3.45
N ILE A 104 5.27 -2.21 2.31
CA ILE A 104 3.85 -2.06 1.96
C ILE A 104 3.14 -3.43 1.96
N PHE A 105 3.73 -4.48 1.41
CA PHE A 105 3.13 -5.83 1.44
C PHE A 105 3.01 -6.39 2.87
N ALA A 106 4.03 -6.19 3.71
CA ALA A 106 3.98 -6.65 5.10
C ALA A 106 2.91 -5.90 5.91
N LEU A 107 2.81 -4.58 5.73
CA LEU A 107 1.79 -3.75 6.36
C LEU A 107 0.38 -4.09 5.86
N ALA A 108 0.22 -4.36 4.56
CA ALA A 108 -1.04 -4.79 4.00
C ALA A 108 -1.54 -6.08 4.66
N GLU A 109 -0.66 -7.05 4.91
CA GLU A 109 -1.02 -8.31 5.57
C GLU A 109 -1.41 -8.10 7.04
N VAL A 110 -0.72 -7.22 7.77
CA VAL A 110 -1.09 -6.86 9.14
C VAL A 110 -2.44 -6.15 9.17
N TRP A 111 -2.64 -5.16 8.30
CA TRP A 111 -3.89 -4.41 8.21
C TRP A 111 -5.07 -5.32 7.84
N ARG A 112 -4.87 -6.21 6.86
CA ARG A 112 -5.85 -7.21 6.45
C ARG A 112 -6.30 -8.08 7.61
N LYS A 113 -5.36 -8.65 8.37
CA LYS A 113 -5.67 -9.50 9.55
C LYS A 113 -6.44 -8.72 10.61
N LYS A 114 -6.03 -7.49 10.90
CA LYS A 114 -6.76 -6.60 11.82
C LYS A 114 -8.19 -6.37 11.33
N TYR A 115 -8.36 -6.06 10.05
CA TYR A 115 -9.67 -5.77 9.45
C TYR A 115 -10.60 -6.98 9.52
N MET A 116 -10.12 -8.17 9.16
CA MET A 116 -10.89 -9.43 9.23
C MET A 116 -11.32 -9.84 10.65
N ASN A 117 -10.59 -9.40 11.68
CA ASN A 117 -10.95 -9.68 13.07
C ASN A 117 -12.08 -8.76 13.60
N THR A 118 -12.59 -7.85 12.77
CA THR A 118 -13.74 -7.00 13.09
C THR A 118 -15.04 -7.77 12.84
N GLN A 119 -16.05 -7.60 13.71
CA GLN A 119 -17.28 -8.43 13.67
C GLN A 119 -18.15 -8.24 12.42
N GLU A 120 -18.03 -7.12 11.70
CA GLU A 120 -18.79 -6.85 10.47
C GLU A 120 -17.84 -6.47 9.34
N VAL A 121 -17.62 -7.41 8.42
CA VAL A 121 -16.86 -7.22 7.19
C VAL A 121 -17.83 -7.34 6.02
N ASP A 122 -17.90 -6.33 5.18
CA ASP A 122 -18.71 -6.40 3.96
C ASP A 122 -18.06 -7.31 2.91
N SER A 123 -18.89 -7.86 2.00
CA SER A 123 -18.41 -8.79 0.96
C SER A 123 -17.31 -8.21 0.06
N VAL A 124 -17.33 -6.89 -0.14
CA VAL A 124 -16.32 -6.18 -0.94
C VAL A 124 -14.98 -6.17 -0.21
N SER A 125 -14.94 -5.81 1.07
CA SER A 125 -13.69 -5.81 1.83
C SER A 125 -13.15 -7.22 2.05
N GLU A 126 -14.01 -8.22 2.20
CA GLU A 126 -13.61 -9.64 2.24
C GLU A 126 -12.91 -10.05 0.93
N SER A 127 -13.48 -9.66 -0.22
CA SER A 127 -12.85 -9.87 -1.53
C SER A 127 -11.49 -9.17 -1.62
N ILE A 128 -11.39 -7.91 -1.21
CA ILE A 128 -10.13 -7.16 -1.20
C ILE A 128 -9.07 -7.85 -0.33
N CYS A 129 -9.44 -8.30 0.87
CA CYS A 129 -8.56 -9.05 1.75
C CYS A 129 -8.06 -10.34 1.09
N SER A 130 -8.95 -11.11 0.45
CA SER A 130 -8.56 -12.33 -0.26
C SER A 130 -7.56 -12.04 -1.39
N MET A 131 -7.72 -10.92 -2.09
CA MET A 131 -6.81 -10.49 -3.16
C MET A 131 -5.45 -10.07 -2.63
N ILE A 132 -5.38 -9.30 -1.53
CA ILE A 132 -4.12 -8.93 -0.87
C ILE A 132 -3.35 -10.20 -0.45
N GLU A 133 -4.04 -11.16 0.16
CA GLU A 133 -3.43 -12.43 0.58
C GLU A 133 -2.89 -13.22 -0.63
N ARG A 134 -3.68 -13.29 -1.71
CA ARG A 134 -3.27 -13.97 -2.95
C ARG A 134 -2.04 -13.32 -3.58
N LEU A 135 -2.02 -11.99 -3.72
CA LEU A 135 -0.88 -11.26 -4.28
C LEU A 135 0.39 -11.46 -3.45
N SER A 136 0.24 -11.42 -2.12
CA SER A 136 1.37 -11.65 -1.19
C SER A 136 1.94 -13.05 -1.32
N LYS A 137 1.09 -14.09 -1.41
CA LYS A 137 1.53 -15.48 -1.65
C LYS A 137 2.21 -15.65 -3.00
N GLN A 138 1.62 -15.08 -4.07
CA GLN A 138 2.20 -15.16 -5.41
C GLN A 138 3.57 -14.46 -5.49
N LEU A 139 3.73 -13.31 -4.82
CA LEU A 139 5.01 -12.60 -4.75
C LEU A 139 6.10 -13.46 -4.09
N ILE A 140 5.78 -14.12 -2.97
CA ILE A 140 6.71 -15.02 -2.27
C ILE A 140 7.10 -16.18 -3.18
N MET A 141 6.13 -16.82 -3.83
CA MET A 141 6.38 -17.94 -4.76
C MET A 141 7.27 -17.52 -5.93
N HIS A 142 6.99 -16.37 -6.54
CA HIS A 142 7.81 -15.82 -7.63
C HIS A 142 9.26 -15.58 -7.20
N ARG A 143 9.48 -14.97 -6.02
CA ARG A 143 10.82 -14.75 -5.47
C ARG A 143 11.56 -16.04 -5.17
N LEU A 144 10.85 -17.07 -4.67
CA LEU A 144 11.44 -18.39 -4.45
C LEU A 144 11.89 -19.03 -5.76
N GLN A 145 11.07 -18.97 -6.81
CA GLN A 145 11.41 -19.48 -8.15
C GLN A 145 12.64 -18.78 -8.74
N LEU A 146 12.74 -17.45 -8.62
CA LEU A 146 13.92 -16.71 -9.08
C LEU A 146 15.20 -17.15 -8.35
N ARG A 147 15.13 -17.39 -7.04
CA ARG A 147 16.26 -17.88 -6.22
C ARG A 147 16.67 -19.31 -6.59
N THR A 148 15.71 -20.20 -6.90
CA THR A 148 16.04 -21.57 -7.34
C THR A 148 16.66 -21.57 -8.73
N ASN A 149 16.15 -20.75 -9.65
CA ASN A 149 16.66 -20.67 -11.02
C ASN A 149 18.09 -20.09 -11.04
N THR A 150 18.37 -19.08 -10.24
CA THR A 150 19.73 -18.52 -10.11
C THR A 150 20.71 -19.51 -9.46
N ARG A 151 20.29 -20.31 -8.48
CA ARG A 151 21.14 -21.37 -7.89
C ARG A 151 21.48 -22.49 -8.87
N ASN A 152 20.55 -22.85 -9.75
CA ASN A 152 20.75 -23.94 -10.72
C ASN A 152 21.60 -23.54 -11.95
N MET A 153 21.80 -22.24 -12.19
CA MET A 153 22.61 -21.72 -13.32
C MET A 153 24.07 -21.41 -12.94
N GLY A 154 24.45 -21.58 -11.66
CA GLY A 154 25.80 -21.36 -11.17
C GLY A 154 26.59 -22.65 -10.87
N GLY A 155 26.15 -23.80 -11.41
CA GLY A 155 26.76 -25.11 -11.23
C GLY A 155 27.28 -25.69 -12.55
#